data_AF-A0A963DYA5-F1
#
_entry.id   AF-A0A963DYA5-F1
#
_cell.length_a   1.000
_cell.length_b   1.000
_cell.length_c   1.000
_cell.angle_alpha   90.00
_cell.angle_beta   90.00
_cell.angle_gamma   90.00
#
_symmetry.space_group_name_H-M   'P 1'
#
loop_
_entity.id
_entity.type
_entity.pdbx_description
1 polymer ?
#
loop_
_entity_poly.entity_id
_entity_poly.type
_entity_poly.pdbx_seq_one_letter_code
_entity_poly.pdbx_strand_id
1 'polypeptide(L)'
;MIGHAVSRWLWLLLLMPLLARGGQDCSAQRPTLDAFRRGLALAAHTARQLDARGARVVVLARAGQDLSAYGLEYSHLGIAYRDDDALGGRGAWRVVHKLNPCGTARGELYRQGLAEFFGDGLHRFVAGVVVLRPPLADTLPARLADDRWLERLHEPRYSMLAYPWRTRYQQSNQWALETLAGGLDPRVGDRRDAQRALARLDYRPQVLRLPALARFAARIGSRHIAFDDHPWHHRIAGRIATVTVESVFEWLQRSGNGEAPRQLRAPDLDRADGAASAPPGRKRASIRGSPALLVNAGFRPSLARSGFARCSGTGRPLAPAFRPLVRRRRKSA
;
A
#
# COMPACT_ATOMS: atom_id res chain seq x y z
N MET A 1 63.03 -36.89 24.28
CA MET A 1 62.63 -36.01 25.40
C MET A 1 61.39 -35.25 24.99
N ILE A 2 60.32 -35.47 25.74
CA ILE A 2 58.97 -34.91 25.60
C ILE A 2 58.93 -33.56 26.35
N GLY A 3 58.23 -32.55 25.82
CA GLY A 3 58.01 -31.27 26.54
C GLY A 3 57.53 -30.14 25.63
N HIS A 4 56.23 -30.08 25.29
CA HIS A 4 55.25 -29.14 25.86
C HIS A 4 55.37 -27.68 25.36
N ALA A 5 54.47 -27.29 24.46
CA ALA A 5 53.78 -26.00 24.54
C ALA A 5 52.48 -26.04 23.71
N VAL A 6 51.41 -26.30 24.43
CA VAL A 6 50.02 -26.29 23.98
C VAL A 6 49.52 -24.84 23.84
N SER A 7 48.68 -24.63 22.84
CA SER A 7 47.62 -23.60 22.77
C SER A 7 48.05 -22.13 22.66
N ARG A 8 47.76 -21.56 21.48
CA ARG A 8 47.17 -20.22 21.39
C ARG A 8 46.34 -20.09 20.12
N TRP A 9 45.14 -20.64 20.21
CA TRP A 9 44.02 -20.23 19.38
C TRP A 9 43.71 -18.77 19.68
N LEU A 10 43.81 -17.88 18.70
CA LEU A 10 42.88 -16.75 18.60
C LEU A 10 42.72 -16.35 17.13
N TRP A 11 41.68 -16.89 16.54
CA TRP A 11 41.10 -16.47 15.27
C TRP A 11 40.70 -14.99 15.36
N LEU A 12 41.48 -14.09 14.76
CA LEU A 12 40.98 -12.77 14.35
C LEU A 12 40.31 -12.91 12.97
N LEU A 13 39.15 -13.56 12.98
CA LEU A 13 38.19 -13.43 11.89
C LEU A 13 37.58 -12.02 11.97
N LEU A 14 37.92 -11.23 10.98
CA LEU A 14 37.40 -9.91 10.65
C LEU A 14 35.86 -9.94 10.62
N LEU A 15 35.19 -9.70 11.75
CA LEU A 15 33.76 -9.42 11.79
C LEU A 15 33.56 -7.94 11.45
N MET A 16 33.69 -7.62 10.16
CA MET A 16 33.02 -6.45 9.60
C MET A 16 31.51 -6.65 9.80
N PRO A 17 30.82 -5.83 10.60
CA PRO A 17 29.38 -5.88 10.61
C PRO A 17 28.92 -5.30 9.27
N LEU A 18 28.62 -6.17 8.32
CA LEU A 18 27.63 -5.85 7.29
C LEU A 18 26.34 -5.57 8.05
N LEU A 19 26.14 -4.32 8.45
CA LEU A 19 24.83 -3.76 8.72
C LEU A 19 24.08 -3.76 7.38
N ALA A 20 23.69 -4.94 6.93
CA ALA A 20 22.62 -5.11 5.99
C ALA A 20 21.40 -4.48 6.66
N ARG A 21 21.04 -3.27 6.22
CA ARG A 21 19.79 -2.58 6.55
C ARG A 21 18.62 -3.33 5.90
N GLY A 22 18.51 -4.62 6.15
CA GLY A 22 17.49 -5.54 5.65
C GLY A 22 16.44 -5.73 6.73
N GLY A 23 15.56 -4.74 6.84
CA GLY A 23 14.56 -4.65 7.91
C GLY A 23 14.32 -3.19 8.25
N GLN A 24 14.10 -2.34 7.25
CA GLN A 24 13.59 -1.02 7.56
C GLN A 24 12.13 -1.22 7.97
N ASP A 25 11.89 -1.09 9.27
CA ASP A 25 10.65 -0.54 9.81
C ASP A 25 10.12 0.49 8.81
N CYS A 26 8.85 0.40 8.43
CA CYS A 26 8.18 1.44 7.65
C CYS A 26 8.53 2.80 8.28
N SER A 27 9.51 3.49 7.69
CA SER A 27 9.88 4.81 8.14
C SER A 27 8.72 5.68 7.70
N ALA A 28 8.04 6.32 8.64
CA ALA A 28 7.03 7.34 8.36
C ALA A 28 7.70 8.58 7.73
N GLN A 29 8.37 8.39 6.60
CA GLN A 29 8.94 9.43 5.79
C GLN A 29 7.78 10.14 5.12
N ARG A 30 7.72 11.46 5.31
CA ARG A 30 6.75 12.27 4.60
C ARG A 30 7.04 12.14 3.10
N PRO A 31 6.00 11.89 2.27
CA PRO A 31 6.20 11.83 0.83
C PRO A 31 6.80 13.14 0.33
N THR A 32 7.69 13.05 -0.66
CA THR A 32 8.18 14.24 -1.36
C THR A 32 7.03 14.89 -2.13
N LEU A 33 7.15 16.19 -2.44
CA LEU A 33 6.13 16.87 -3.24
C LEU A 33 5.90 16.19 -4.60
N ASP A 34 6.97 15.71 -5.24
CA ASP A 34 6.84 14.99 -6.50
C ASP A 34 6.09 13.68 -6.31
N ALA A 35 6.47 12.84 -5.33
CA ALA A 35 5.76 11.59 -5.04
C ALA A 35 4.27 11.85 -4.74
N PHE A 36 3.97 12.89 -3.96
CA PHE A 36 2.59 13.30 -3.67
C PHE A 36 1.83 13.70 -4.95
N ARG A 37 2.42 14.55 -5.79
CA ARG A 37 1.84 14.98 -7.08
C ARG A 37 1.56 13.78 -7.99
N ARG A 38 2.51 12.86 -8.10
CA ARG A 38 2.38 11.65 -8.93
C ARG A 38 1.30 10.70 -8.40
N GLY A 39 1.19 10.55 -7.09
CA GLY A 39 0.12 9.79 -6.44
C GLY A 39 -1.27 10.38 -6.73
N LEU A 40 -1.42 11.70 -6.63
CA LEU A 40 -2.66 12.39 -7.01
C LEU A 40 -2.99 12.25 -8.50
N ALA A 41 -1.98 12.34 -9.37
CA ALA A 41 -2.17 12.15 -10.81
C ALA A 41 -2.67 10.73 -11.12
N LEU A 42 -2.10 9.70 -10.47
CA LEU A 42 -2.55 8.32 -10.59
C LEU A 42 -3.96 8.14 -10.05
N ALA A 43 -4.30 8.73 -8.90
CA ALA A 43 -5.64 8.69 -8.33
C ALA A 43 -6.68 9.31 -9.28
N ALA A 44 -6.41 10.51 -9.79
CA ALA A 44 -7.30 11.20 -10.71
C ALA A 44 -7.46 10.46 -12.04
N HIS A 45 -6.37 9.90 -12.58
CA HIS A 45 -6.43 9.08 -13.79
C HIS A 45 -7.25 7.81 -13.57
N THR A 46 -7.02 7.11 -12.45
CA THR A 46 -7.77 5.90 -12.07
C THR A 46 -9.26 6.20 -11.98
N ALA A 47 -9.66 7.27 -11.29
CA ALA A 47 -11.06 7.68 -11.19
C ALA A 47 -11.71 7.86 -12.58
N ARG A 48 -11.07 8.62 -13.48
CA ARG A 48 -11.57 8.84 -14.84
C ARG A 48 -11.71 7.54 -15.64
N GLN A 49 -10.75 6.63 -15.51
CA GLN A 49 -10.79 5.34 -16.20
C GLN A 49 -11.91 4.44 -15.68
N LEU A 50 -12.16 4.44 -14.37
CA LEU A 50 -13.26 3.67 -13.78
C LEU A 50 -14.62 4.26 -14.19
N ASP A 51 -14.76 5.59 -14.14
CA ASP A 51 -15.98 6.29 -14.53
C ASP A 51 -16.31 6.08 -16.01
N ALA A 52 -15.33 6.21 -16.90
CA ALA A 52 -15.51 5.99 -18.34
C ALA A 52 -15.97 4.56 -18.69
N ARG A 53 -15.68 3.58 -17.82
CA ARG A 53 -16.12 2.19 -17.97
C ARG A 53 -17.48 1.92 -17.32
N GLY A 54 -18.07 2.87 -16.62
CA GLY A 54 -19.28 2.65 -15.82
C GLY A 54 -19.08 1.62 -14.70
N ALA A 55 -17.84 1.45 -14.21
CA ALA A 55 -17.57 0.51 -13.13
C ALA A 55 -18.25 0.99 -11.83
N ARG A 56 -18.85 0.07 -11.08
CA ARG A 56 -19.42 0.38 -9.74
C ARG A 56 -18.59 -0.15 -8.59
N VAL A 57 -17.86 -1.24 -8.81
CA VAL A 57 -16.97 -1.83 -7.81
C VAL A 57 -15.84 -2.58 -8.50
N VAL A 58 -14.63 -2.41 -7.97
CA VAL A 58 -13.40 -3.01 -8.50
C VAL A 58 -12.53 -3.50 -7.35
N VAL A 59 -11.71 -4.51 -7.62
CA VAL A 59 -10.51 -4.74 -6.81
C VAL A 59 -9.41 -3.83 -7.34
N LEU A 60 -8.85 -3.03 -6.45
CA LEU A 60 -7.85 -2.01 -6.75
C LEU A 60 -6.54 -2.34 -6.04
N ALA A 61 -5.45 -2.39 -6.78
CA ALA A 61 -4.12 -2.71 -6.26
C ALA A 61 -3.13 -1.58 -6.47
N ARG A 62 -2.13 -1.50 -5.58
CA ARG A 62 -1.02 -0.54 -5.62
C ARG A 62 0.33 -1.22 -5.40
N ALA A 63 1.37 -0.66 -6.00
CA ALA A 63 2.76 -1.09 -5.84
C ALA A 63 3.47 -0.21 -4.80
N GLY A 64 3.20 -0.44 -3.52
CA GLY A 64 3.78 0.30 -2.40
C GLY A 64 5.16 -0.18 -1.95
N GLN A 65 5.56 -1.39 -2.33
CA GLN A 65 6.85 -1.97 -1.99
C GLN A 65 7.44 -2.65 -3.23
N ASP A 66 8.77 -2.70 -3.30
CA ASP A 66 9.45 -3.55 -4.29
C ASP A 66 9.38 -5.01 -3.83
N LEU A 67 8.61 -5.81 -4.55
CA LEU A 67 8.46 -7.25 -4.31
C LEU A 67 8.93 -8.06 -5.52
N SER A 68 9.71 -7.46 -6.42
CA SER A 68 10.22 -8.08 -7.65
C SER A 68 11.04 -9.34 -7.37
N ALA A 69 11.79 -9.37 -6.26
CA ALA A 69 12.53 -10.54 -5.78
C ALA A 69 11.63 -11.78 -5.53
N TYR A 70 10.33 -11.57 -5.35
CA TYR A 70 9.32 -12.62 -5.16
C TYR A 70 8.41 -12.80 -6.38
N GLY A 71 8.69 -12.13 -7.49
CA GLY A 71 7.87 -12.15 -8.70
C GLY A 71 6.51 -11.46 -8.53
N LEU A 72 6.39 -10.51 -7.61
CA LEU A 72 5.15 -9.76 -7.36
C LEU A 72 5.29 -8.33 -7.85
N GLU A 73 4.25 -7.82 -8.47
CA GLU A 73 4.17 -6.45 -8.96
C GLU A 73 3.48 -5.53 -7.95
N TYR A 74 2.46 -6.05 -7.25
CA TYR A 74 1.65 -5.26 -6.33
C TYR A 74 1.86 -5.74 -4.90
N SER A 75 1.90 -4.79 -3.96
CA SER A 75 2.09 -5.11 -2.54
C SER A 75 0.78 -5.12 -1.76
N HIS A 76 -0.24 -4.40 -2.24
CA HIS A 76 -1.45 -4.17 -1.48
C HIS A 76 -2.66 -3.99 -2.39
N LEU A 77 -3.81 -4.52 -1.96
CA LEU A 77 -5.10 -4.28 -2.59
C LEU A 77 -6.16 -3.81 -1.60
N GLY A 78 -7.14 -3.09 -2.14
CA GLY A 78 -8.40 -2.76 -1.51
C GLY A 78 -9.57 -3.07 -2.45
N ILE A 79 -10.79 -2.92 -1.94
CA ILE A 79 -12.01 -3.01 -2.75
C ILE A 79 -12.54 -1.59 -2.88
N ALA A 80 -12.54 -1.07 -4.11
CA ALA A 80 -13.01 0.26 -4.41
C ALA A 80 -14.44 0.21 -4.95
N TYR A 81 -15.34 1.02 -4.43
CA TYR A 81 -16.71 1.13 -4.89
C TYR A 81 -17.09 2.59 -5.13
N ARG A 82 -18.02 2.80 -6.05
CA ARG A 82 -18.64 4.08 -6.31
C ARG A 82 -19.73 4.33 -5.26
N ASP A 83 -19.53 5.38 -4.47
CA ASP A 83 -20.48 5.89 -3.49
C ASP A 83 -21.20 7.09 -4.13
N ASP A 84 -22.39 6.87 -4.67
CA ASP A 84 -23.12 7.89 -5.44
C ASP A 84 -23.68 9.02 -4.56
N ASP A 85 -23.95 8.75 -3.29
CA ASP A 85 -24.45 9.74 -2.33
C ASP A 85 -23.33 10.68 -1.84
N ALA A 86 -22.06 10.29 -1.99
CA ALA A 86 -20.92 11.09 -1.58
C ALA A 86 -20.88 12.46 -2.28
N LEU A 87 -20.26 13.42 -1.58
CA LEU A 87 -20.02 14.79 -2.07
C LEU A 87 -21.30 15.52 -2.53
N GLY A 88 -22.44 15.22 -1.88
CA GLY A 88 -23.73 15.83 -2.17
C GLY A 88 -24.37 15.29 -3.44
N GLY A 89 -24.30 13.97 -3.66
CA GLY A 89 -24.86 13.31 -4.86
C GLY A 89 -23.98 13.41 -6.12
N ARG A 90 -22.79 14.02 -6.03
CA ARG A 90 -21.82 14.03 -7.15
C ARG A 90 -21.13 12.68 -7.32
N GLY A 91 -21.17 11.85 -6.28
CA GLY A 91 -20.51 10.57 -6.19
C GLY A 91 -19.00 10.68 -5.96
N ALA A 92 -18.45 9.66 -5.32
CA ALA A 92 -17.02 9.53 -5.11
C ALA A 92 -16.59 8.06 -5.06
N TRP A 93 -15.34 7.80 -5.42
CA TRP A 93 -14.74 6.48 -5.21
C TRP A 93 -14.26 6.34 -3.77
N ARG A 94 -14.68 5.26 -3.11
CA ARG A 94 -14.24 4.86 -1.78
C ARG A 94 -13.49 3.54 -1.87
N VAL A 95 -12.33 3.45 -1.23
CA VAL A 95 -11.52 2.24 -1.14
C VAL A 95 -11.57 1.73 0.29
N VAL A 96 -12.09 0.51 0.47
CA VAL A 96 -12.07 -0.18 1.75
C VAL A 96 -10.93 -1.18 1.74
N HIS A 97 -10.06 -1.09 2.74
CA HIS A 97 -8.85 -1.90 2.83
C HIS A 97 -8.33 -2.01 4.25
N LYS A 98 -7.48 -3.00 4.47
CA LYS A 98 -6.84 -3.25 5.77
C LYS A 98 -5.38 -2.82 5.69
N LEU A 99 -4.93 -2.00 6.63
CA LEU A 99 -3.54 -1.60 6.75
C LEU A 99 -2.97 -2.03 8.11
N ASN A 100 -1.65 -2.16 8.17
CA ASN A 100 -0.90 -2.34 9.40
C ASN A 100 -0.17 -1.02 9.70
N PRO A 101 -0.51 -0.28 10.77
CA PRO A 101 0.25 0.88 11.17
C PRO A 101 1.72 0.51 11.40
N CYS A 102 2.61 1.36 10.90
CA CYS A 102 4.04 1.09 10.87
C CYS A 102 4.60 0.77 12.27
N GLY A 103 5.47 -0.26 12.33
CA GLY A 103 6.08 -0.71 13.59
C GLY A 103 5.12 -1.44 14.56
N THR A 104 3.91 -1.81 14.12
CA THR A 104 2.94 -2.54 14.95
C THR A 104 2.69 -3.94 14.43
N ALA A 105 2.17 -4.85 15.27
CA ALA A 105 1.67 -6.17 14.87
C ALA A 105 0.13 -6.16 14.70
N ARG A 106 -0.47 -4.98 14.48
CA ARG A 106 -1.92 -4.81 14.48
C ARG A 106 -2.44 -4.33 13.13
N GLY A 107 -3.55 -4.89 12.68
CA GLY A 107 -4.24 -4.46 11.48
C GLY A 107 -5.46 -3.63 11.82
N GLU A 108 -5.76 -2.63 11.00
CA GLU A 108 -6.94 -1.76 11.13
C GLU A 108 -7.62 -1.62 9.77
N LEU A 109 -8.95 -1.44 9.77
CA LEU A 109 -9.72 -1.19 8.54
C LEU A 109 -9.84 0.31 8.29
N TYR A 110 -9.70 0.68 7.03
CA TYR A 110 -9.84 2.05 6.56
C TYR A 110 -10.83 2.11 5.41
N ARG A 111 -11.58 3.21 5.35
CA ARG A 111 -12.35 3.63 4.18
C ARG A 111 -11.78 4.98 3.74
N GLN A 112 -11.20 5.01 2.57
CA GLN A 112 -10.41 6.13 2.06
C GLN A 112 -10.86 6.53 0.66
N GLY A 113 -10.49 7.72 0.19
CA GLY A 113 -10.59 8.05 -1.23
C GLY A 113 -9.42 7.46 -2.02
N LEU A 114 -9.47 7.61 -3.35
CA LEU A 114 -8.38 7.19 -4.23
C LEU A 114 -7.09 7.97 -3.95
N ALA A 115 -7.19 9.25 -3.59
CA ALA A 115 -6.03 10.09 -3.28
C ALA A 115 -5.26 9.55 -2.07
N GLU A 116 -5.94 9.16 -1.00
CA GLU A 116 -5.34 8.56 0.18
C GLU A 116 -4.82 7.15 -0.11
N PHE A 117 -5.55 6.36 -0.90
CA PHE A 117 -5.10 5.03 -1.30
C PHE A 117 -3.79 5.06 -2.13
N PHE A 118 -3.57 6.07 -2.97
CA PHE A 118 -2.32 6.21 -3.72
C PHE A 118 -1.29 7.16 -3.07
N GLY A 119 -1.65 7.88 -2.02
CA GLY A 119 -0.80 8.88 -1.37
C GLY A 119 0.24 8.32 -0.39
N ASP A 120 0.17 7.02 -0.10
CA ASP A 120 1.00 6.35 0.91
C ASP A 120 2.14 5.56 0.25
N GLY A 121 3.26 6.24 0.03
CA GLY A 121 4.57 5.62 -0.21
C GLY A 121 4.65 4.65 -1.38
N LEU A 122 4.20 5.04 -2.59
CA LEU A 122 4.31 4.18 -3.77
C LEU A 122 5.76 3.96 -4.20
N HIS A 123 6.14 2.69 -4.36
CA HIS A 123 7.38 2.30 -5.03
C HIS A 123 7.26 2.49 -6.56
N ARG A 124 6.09 2.13 -7.12
CA ARG A 124 5.76 2.37 -8.53
C ARG A 124 4.38 3.03 -8.63
N PHE A 125 4.28 4.06 -9.46
CA PHE A 125 3.05 4.80 -9.69
C PHE A 125 2.16 4.12 -10.74
N VAL A 126 1.74 2.91 -10.40
CA VAL A 126 0.86 2.06 -11.22
C VAL A 126 -0.30 1.55 -10.37
N ALA A 127 -1.47 1.41 -10.98
CA ALA A 127 -2.63 0.78 -10.36
C ALA A 127 -2.96 -0.53 -11.06
N GLY A 128 -3.26 -1.59 -10.30
CA GLY A 128 -3.87 -2.80 -10.83
C GLY A 128 -5.38 -2.74 -10.61
N VAL A 129 -6.17 -3.05 -11.62
CA VAL A 129 -7.63 -2.95 -11.57
C VAL A 129 -8.26 -4.24 -12.10
N VAL A 130 -9.18 -4.80 -11.32
CA VAL A 130 -10.11 -5.84 -11.77
C VAL A 130 -11.52 -5.33 -11.54
N VAL A 131 -12.25 -5.06 -12.63
CA VAL A 131 -13.69 -4.74 -12.53
C VAL A 131 -14.44 -5.99 -12.16
N LEU A 132 -15.22 -5.94 -11.08
CA LEU A 132 -15.97 -7.10 -10.61
C LEU A 132 -17.25 -7.30 -11.43
N ARG A 133 -17.62 -8.56 -11.65
CA ARG A 133 -18.83 -8.96 -12.37
C ARG A 133 -19.93 -9.36 -11.38
N PRO A 134 -21.20 -9.43 -11.82
CA PRO A 134 -22.23 -10.11 -11.04
C PRO A 134 -21.79 -11.53 -10.63
N PRO A 135 -22.10 -11.98 -9.39
CA PRO A 135 -22.95 -11.29 -8.42
C PRO A 135 -22.22 -10.23 -7.57
N LEU A 136 -20.88 -10.19 -7.57
CA LEU A 136 -20.10 -9.25 -6.74
C LEU A 136 -20.42 -7.79 -7.04
N ALA A 137 -20.60 -7.46 -8.32
CA ALA A 137 -20.94 -6.11 -8.75
C ALA A 137 -22.24 -5.58 -8.14
N ASP A 138 -23.18 -6.48 -7.85
CA ASP A 138 -24.51 -6.14 -7.35
C ASP A 138 -24.56 -6.16 -5.82
N THR A 139 -23.82 -7.07 -5.19
CA THR A 139 -23.85 -7.24 -3.73
C THR A 139 -22.91 -6.30 -3.00
N LEU A 140 -21.70 -6.09 -3.52
CA LEU A 140 -20.65 -5.43 -2.76
C LEU A 140 -20.85 -3.93 -2.51
N PRO A 141 -21.35 -3.09 -3.43
CA PRO A 141 -21.44 -1.64 -3.17
C PRO A 141 -22.18 -1.29 -1.87
N ALA A 142 -23.35 -1.90 -1.65
CA ALA A 142 -24.12 -1.69 -0.42
C ALA A 142 -23.46 -2.32 0.82
N ARG A 143 -22.91 -3.53 0.68
CA ARG A 143 -22.24 -4.24 1.79
C ARG A 143 -20.96 -3.55 2.25
N LEU A 144 -20.19 -3.01 1.31
CA LEU A 144 -18.98 -2.27 1.61
C LEU A 144 -19.28 -0.98 2.36
N ALA A 145 -20.44 -0.36 2.22
CA ALA A 145 -20.84 0.81 3.01
C ALA A 145 -21.21 0.48 4.47
N ASP A 146 -21.54 -0.78 4.79
CA ASP A 146 -21.88 -1.23 6.13
C ASP A 146 -20.63 -1.64 6.93
N ASP A 147 -20.19 -0.75 7.84
CA ASP A 147 -19.02 -1.00 8.69
C ASP A 147 -19.18 -2.26 9.56
N ARG A 148 -20.39 -2.60 10.01
CA ARG A 148 -20.62 -3.82 10.80
C ARG A 148 -20.38 -5.06 9.97
N TRP A 149 -20.73 -5.02 8.68
CA TRP A 149 -20.48 -6.13 7.76
C TRP A 149 -18.98 -6.37 7.55
N LEU A 150 -18.21 -5.30 7.40
CA LEU A 150 -16.75 -5.35 7.25
C LEU A 150 -16.03 -5.84 8.51
N GLU A 151 -16.49 -5.41 9.68
CA GLU A 151 -15.87 -5.74 10.96
C GLU A 151 -15.98 -7.23 11.32
N ARG A 152 -17.00 -7.96 10.85
CA ARG A 152 -17.16 -9.39 11.14
C ARG A 152 -16.01 -10.26 10.64
N LEU A 153 -15.33 -9.81 9.58
CA LEU A 153 -14.18 -10.53 9.02
C LEU A 153 -12.84 -9.95 9.49
N HIS A 154 -12.83 -8.96 10.38
CA HIS A 154 -11.62 -8.30 10.83
C HIS A 154 -10.92 -9.06 11.96
N GLU A 155 -9.66 -9.46 11.75
CA GLU A 155 -8.78 -9.95 12.80
C GLU A 155 -7.64 -8.94 13.05
N PRO A 156 -7.56 -8.31 14.24
CA PRO A 156 -6.56 -7.28 14.50
C PRO A 156 -5.12 -7.81 14.57
N ARG A 157 -4.87 -9.10 14.86
CA ARG A 157 -3.51 -9.68 14.86
C ARG A 157 -3.00 -9.77 13.43
N TYR A 158 -2.04 -8.93 13.10
CA TYR A 158 -1.52 -8.81 11.74
C TYR A 158 -0.23 -9.60 11.57
N SER A 159 -0.17 -10.37 10.49
CA SER A 159 1.08 -10.91 9.93
C SER A 159 1.06 -10.67 8.43
N MET A 160 2.08 -10.04 7.84
CA MET A 160 2.18 -9.82 6.39
C MET A 160 2.20 -11.14 5.61
N LEU A 161 2.68 -12.20 6.25
CA LEU A 161 2.78 -13.54 5.68
C LEU A 161 1.77 -14.49 6.35
N ALA A 162 0.61 -14.00 6.79
CA ALA A 162 -0.43 -14.82 7.39
C ALA A 162 -0.80 -16.02 6.49
N TYR A 163 -0.96 -17.19 7.09
CA TYR A 163 -1.35 -18.39 6.35
C TYR A 163 -2.84 -18.31 5.97
N PRO A 164 -3.20 -18.46 4.67
CA PRO A 164 -4.56 -18.23 4.16
C PRO A 164 -5.65 -19.08 4.83
N TRP A 165 -5.29 -20.27 5.33
CA TRP A 165 -6.22 -21.27 5.85
C TRP A 165 -6.18 -21.40 7.38
N ARG A 166 -5.73 -20.34 8.06
CA ARG A 166 -5.79 -20.18 9.52
C ARG A 166 -6.35 -18.81 9.85
N THR A 167 -6.97 -18.71 11.02
CA THR A 167 -7.59 -17.47 11.51
C THR A 167 -6.74 -16.72 12.53
N ARG A 168 -5.58 -17.28 12.95
CA ARG A 168 -4.71 -16.72 14.00
C ARG A 168 -4.18 -15.33 13.69
N TYR A 169 -3.89 -15.08 12.41
CA TYR A 169 -3.46 -13.79 11.89
C TYR A 169 -4.27 -13.44 10.64
N GLN A 170 -4.22 -12.17 10.26
CA GLN A 170 -4.77 -11.69 9.00
C GLN A 170 -3.86 -10.63 8.40
N GLN A 171 -3.50 -10.83 7.14
CA GLN A 171 -2.82 -9.82 6.35
C GLN A 171 -3.82 -8.92 5.60
N SER A 172 -3.31 -7.86 4.97
CA SER A 172 -4.13 -6.87 4.26
C SER A 172 -4.92 -7.46 3.07
N ASN A 173 -4.25 -8.20 2.18
CA ASN A 173 -4.88 -8.78 0.99
C ASN A 173 -5.85 -9.92 1.34
N GLN A 174 -5.56 -10.67 2.41
CA GLN A 174 -6.43 -11.75 2.90
C GLN A 174 -7.77 -11.22 3.42
N TRP A 175 -7.79 -10.08 4.12
CA TRP A 175 -9.06 -9.47 4.56
C TRP A 175 -9.94 -9.10 3.37
N ALA A 176 -9.36 -8.53 2.32
CA ALA A 176 -10.12 -8.17 1.13
C ALA A 176 -10.59 -9.43 0.37
N LEU A 177 -9.76 -10.47 0.25
CA LEU A 177 -10.17 -11.75 -0.33
C LEU A 177 -11.35 -12.39 0.45
N GLU A 178 -11.26 -12.43 1.78
CA GLU A 178 -12.33 -12.97 2.63
C GLU A 178 -13.61 -12.12 2.51
N THR A 179 -13.48 -10.80 2.32
CA THR A 179 -14.60 -9.90 2.01
C THR A 179 -15.25 -10.21 0.66
N LEU A 180 -14.47 -10.50 -0.38
CA LEU A 180 -15.00 -10.94 -1.68
C LEU A 180 -15.77 -12.26 -1.54
N ALA A 181 -15.25 -13.22 -0.75
CA ALA A 181 -15.96 -14.47 -0.47
C ALA A 181 -17.32 -14.23 0.20
N GLY A 182 -17.41 -13.26 1.12
CA GLY A 182 -18.69 -12.86 1.72
C GLY A 182 -19.67 -12.18 0.76
N GLY A 183 -19.18 -11.60 -0.34
CA GLY A 183 -20.02 -11.11 -1.43
C GLY A 183 -20.56 -12.22 -2.35
N LEU A 184 -19.89 -13.37 -2.39
CA LEU A 184 -20.25 -14.53 -3.21
C LEU A 184 -21.12 -15.55 -2.48
N ASP A 185 -20.88 -15.76 -1.18
CA ASP A 185 -21.58 -16.78 -0.39
C ASP A 185 -22.23 -16.12 0.84
N PRO A 186 -23.58 -16.01 0.89
CA PRO A 186 -24.28 -15.36 2.00
C PRO A 186 -24.15 -16.11 3.33
N ARG A 187 -23.65 -17.36 3.32
CA ARG A 187 -23.36 -18.14 4.53
C ARG A 187 -22.09 -17.70 5.24
N VAL A 188 -21.31 -16.79 4.65
CA VAL A 188 -20.08 -16.26 5.26
C VAL A 188 -20.45 -15.32 6.42
N GLY A 189 -20.49 -15.87 7.63
CA GLY A 189 -20.70 -15.11 8.87
C GLY A 189 -19.39 -14.63 9.48
N ASP A 190 -18.34 -15.45 9.39
CA ASP A 190 -17.02 -15.17 9.96
C ASP A 190 -15.85 -15.55 9.03
N ARG A 191 -14.61 -15.36 9.51
CA ARG A 191 -13.40 -15.68 8.75
C ARG A 191 -13.26 -17.17 8.42
N ARG A 192 -13.72 -18.06 9.29
CA ARG A 192 -13.64 -19.52 9.06
C ARG A 192 -14.61 -19.92 7.96
N ASP A 193 -15.80 -19.33 7.93
CA ASP A 193 -16.74 -19.48 6.81
C ASP A 193 -16.14 -18.99 5.50
N ALA A 194 -15.54 -17.79 5.50
CA ALA A 194 -14.90 -17.22 4.32
C ALA A 194 -13.80 -18.14 3.77
N GLN A 195 -12.94 -18.68 4.64
CA GLN A 195 -11.89 -19.63 4.24
C GLN A 195 -12.48 -20.94 3.68
N ARG A 196 -13.56 -21.47 4.26
CA ARG A 196 -14.25 -22.65 3.71
C ARG A 196 -14.88 -22.36 2.35
N ALA A 197 -15.49 -21.19 2.18
CA ALA A 197 -16.07 -20.77 0.91
C ALA A 197 -15.00 -20.64 -0.16
N LEU A 198 -13.88 -19.97 0.14
CA LEU A 198 -12.73 -19.83 -0.75
C LEU A 198 -12.15 -21.19 -1.18
N ALA A 199 -12.06 -22.15 -0.27
CA ALA A 199 -11.61 -23.50 -0.61
C ALA A 199 -12.58 -24.21 -1.58
N ARG A 200 -13.90 -24.07 -1.39
CA ARG A 200 -14.90 -24.60 -2.34
C ARG A 200 -14.86 -23.89 -3.69
N LEU A 201 -14.55 -22.60 -3.70
CA LEU A 201 -14.41 -21.75 -4.89
C LEU A 201 -13.02 -21.88 -5.54
N ASP A 202 -12.23 -22.90 -5.15
CA ASP A 202 -10.90 -23.19 -5.68
C ASP A 202 -9.95 -21.98 -5.68
N TYR A 203 -9.98 -21.18 -4.62
CA TYR A 203 -8.94 -20.16 -4.39
C TYR A 203 -7.61 -20.84 -4.09
N ARG A 204 -6.55 -20.42 -4.79
CA ARG A 204 -5.21 -20.96 -4.66
C ARG A 204 -4.24 -19.87 -4.20
N PRO A 205 -3.71 -19.93 -2.97
CA PRO A 205 -2.75 -18.94 -2.52
C PRO A 205 -1.40 -19.11 -3.20
N GLN A 206 -0.67 -18.02 -3.33
CA GLN A 206 0.70 -18.08 -3.85
C GLN A 206 1.65 -18.64 -2.80
N VAL A 207 2.56 -19.51 -3.23
CA VAL A 207 3.61 -20.09 -2.39
C VAL A 207 4.92 -19.37 -2.66
N LEU A 208 5.35 -18.54 -1.70
CA LEU A 208 6.63 -17.86 -1.76
C LEU A 208 7.74 -18.79 -1.26
N ARG A 209 8.90 -18.74 -1.92
CA ARG A 209 10.10 -19.45 -1.46
C ARG A 209 10.95 -18.46 -0.66
N LEU A 210 10.93 -18.59 0.67
CA LEU A 210 11.69 -17.73 1.57
C LEU A 210 12.85 -18.52 2.20
N PRO A 211 14.11 -18.23 1.83
CA PRO A 211 15.26 -18.91 2.39
C PRO A 211 15.34 -18.66 3.91
N ALA A 212 16.00 -19.58 4.64
CA ALA A 212 16.00 -19.58 6.10
C ALA A 212 16.53 -18.25 6.69
N LEU A 213 17.59 -17.68 6.10
CA LEU A 213 18.14 -16.39 6.52
C LEU A 213 17.14 -15.25 6.34
N ALA A 214 16.41 -15.21 5.22
CA ALA A 214 15.37 -14.20 4.99
C ALA A 214 14.22 -14.33 6.01
N ARG A 215 13.80 -15.56 6.34
CA ARG A 215 12.76 -15.80 7.37
C ARG A 215 13.22 -15.40 8.77
N PHE A 216 14.49 -15.65 9.11
CA PHE A 216 15.09 -15.24 10.38
C PHE A 216 15.18 -13.72 10.48
N ALA A 217 15.74 -13.05 9.46
CA ALA A 217 15.83 -11.60 9.39
C ALA A 217 14.45 -10.94 9.48
N ALA A 218 13.47 -11.46 8.74
CA ALA A 218 12.09 -10.96 8.78
C ALA A 218 11.46 -11.06 10.17
N ARG A 219 11.79 -12.09 10.95
CA ARG A 219 11.21 -12.27 12.30
C ARG A 219 11.89 -11.45 13.39
N ILE A 220 13.18 -11.16 13.25
CA ILE A 220 13.91 -10.28 14.17
C ILE A 220 13.64 -8.81 13.85
N GLY A 221 13.60 -8.47 12.56
CA GLY A 221 13.48 -7.10 12.08
C GLY A 221 12.05 -6.60 11.88
N SER A 222 11.01 -7.40 12.18
CA SER A 222 9.63 -6.96 11.97
C SER A 222 8.67 -7.51 13.00
N ARG A 223 7.86 -6.61 13.58
CA ARG A 223 6.80 -6.96 14.53
C ARG A 223 5.56 -7.56 13.87
N HIS A 224 5.41 -7.38 12.56
CA HIS A 224 4.25 -7.77 11.77
C HIS A 224 4.51 -9.00 10.89
N ILE A 225 5.53 -9.81 11.19
CA ILE A 225 5.83 -11.04 10.46
C ILE A 225 5.83 -12.22 11.44
N ALA A 226 4.91 -13.14 11.22
CA ALA A 226 4.79 -14.39 11.96
C ALA A 226 4.66 -15.56 10.98
N PHE A 227 5.22 -16.71 11.37
CA PHE A 227 5.20 -17.96 10.59
C PHE A 227 4.65 -19.13 11.42
N ASP A 228 4.16 -18.89 12.64
CA ASP A 228 3.67 -19.92 13.57
C ASP A 228 2.27 -20.44 13.24
N ASP A 229 1.59 -19.84 12.25
CA ASP A 229 0.33 -20.31 11.69
C ASP A 229 0.48 -21.14 10.40
N HIS A 230 1.70 -21.24 9.84
CA HIS A 230 1.98 -22.09 8.68
C HIS A 230 2.13 -23.56 9.07
N PRO A 231 1.69 -24.52 8.22
CA PRO A 231 1.99 -25.93 8.42
C PRO A 231 3.50 -26.16 8.56
N TRP A 232 3.89 -26.91 9.60
CA TRP A 232 5.29 -27.11 9.98
C TRP A 232 6.18 -27.55 8.82
N HIS A 233 5.75 -28.55 8.04
CA HIS A 233 6.49 -29.10 6.90
C HIS A 233 6.69 -28.08 5.77
N HIS A 234 5.70 -27.22 5.51
CA HIS A 234 5.82 -26.12 4.54
C HIS A 234 6.79 -25.06 5.03
N ARG A 235 6.70 -24.70 6.30
CA ARG A 235 7.55 -23.68 6.93
C ARG A 235 9.03 -24.06 6.91
N ILE A 236 9.39 -25.29 7.28
CA ILE A 236 10.80 -25.72 7.26
C ILE A 236 11.33 -25.74 5.83
N ALA A 237 10.54 -26.22 4.88
CA ALA A 237 10.88 -26.23 3.45
C ALA A 237 10.94 -24.83 2.81
N GLY A 238 10.72 -23.76 3.59
CA GLY A 238 10.71 -22.38 3.09
C GLY A 238 9.55 -22.06 2.15
N ARG A 239 8.53 -22.91 2.08
CA ARG A 239 7.32 -22.74 1.27
C ARG A 239 6.27 -22.01 2.10
N ILE A 240 6.15 -20.70 1.90
CA ILE A 240 5.29 -19.82 2.68
C ILE A 240 4.08 -19.44 1.82
N ALA A 241 2.95 -20.08 2.06
CA ALA A 241 1.71 -19.79 1.34
C ALA A 241 1.05 -18.53 1.91
N THR A 242 0.74 -17.54 1.08
CA THR A 242 0.10 -16.29 1.49
C THR A 242 -0.82 -15.75 0.40
N VAL A 243 -1.66 -14.77 0.74
CA VAL A 243 -2.52 -14.07 -0.23
C VAL A 243 -1.75 -12.93 -0.89
N THR A 244 -1.47 -13.05 -2.17
CA THR A 244 -0.86 -11.97 -2.97
C THR A 244 -1.91 -11.33 -3.86
N VAL A 245 -1.65 -10.12 -4.35
CA VAL A 245 -2.58 -9.47 -5.29
C VAL A 245 -2.73 -10.32 -6.54
N GLU A 246 -1.63 -10.89 -7.01
CA GLU A 246 -1.53 -11.77 -8.17
C GLU A 246 -2.44 -12.99 -7.99
N SER A 247 -2.40 -13.67 -6.84
CA SER A 247 -3.28 -14.81 -6.57
C SER A 247 -4.77 -14.44 -6.53
N VAL A 248 -5.11 -13.22 -6.06
CA VAL A 248 -6.51 -12.74 -6.07
C VAL A 248 -6.96 -12.38 -7.48
N PHE A 249 -6.11 -11.73 -8.28
CA PHE A 249 -6.39 -11.38 -9.66
C PHE A 249 -6.58 -12.63 -10.52
N GLU A 250 -5.68 -13.60 -10.40
CA GLU A 250 -5.78 -14.89 -11.10
C GLU A 250 -7.07 -15.61 -10.72
N TRP A 251 -7.41 -15.67 -9.43
CA TRP A 251 -8.64 -16.31 -8.97
C TRP A 251 -9.91 -15.60 -9.49
N LEU A 252 -9.97 -14.27 -9.46
CA LEU A 252 -11.11 -13.52 -9.97
C LEU A 252 -11.32 -13.75 -11.47
N GLN A 253 -10.23 -13.76 -12.24
CA GLN A 253 -10.28 -14.04 -13.66
C GLN A 253 -10.71 -15.50 -13.93
N ARG A 254 -10.09 -16.47 -13.25
CA ARG A 254 -10.36 -17.91 -13.44
C ARG A 254 -11.76 -18.31 -13.01
N SER A 255 -12.28 -17.70 -11.94
CA SER A 255 -13.64 -17.96 -11.45
C SER A 255 -14.73 -17.21 -12.22
N GLY A 256 -14.37 -16.31 -13.15
CA GLY A 256 -15.31 -15.49 -13.91
C GLY A 256 -15.95 -14.34 -13.11
N ASN A 257 -15.54 -14.13 -11.86
CA ASN A 257 -16.08 -13.08 -10.98
C ASN A 257 -15.47 -11.69 -11.20
N GLY A 258 -14.45 -11.59 -12.06
CA GLY A 258 -13.84 -10.33 -12.48
C GLY A 258 -13.50 -10.31 -13.96
N GLU A 259 -13.39 -9.11 -14.52
CA GLU A 259 -12.77 -8.90 -15.84
C GLU A 259 -11.27 -9.22 -15.80
N ALA A 260 -10.65 -9.32 -16.98
CA ALA A 260 -9.21 -9.45 -17.08
C ALA A 260 -8.51 -8.28 -16.34
N PRO A 261 -7.49 -8.56 -15.50
CA PRO A 261 -6.74 -7.52 -14.80
C PRO A 261 -6.14 -6.50 -15.77
N ARG A 262 -6.22 -5.23 -15.39
CA ARG A 262 -5.65 -4.11 -16.17
C ARG A 262 -4.70 -3.31 -15.31
N GLN A 263 -3.58 -2.91 -15.91
CA GLN A 263 -2.69 -1.95 -15.31
C GLN A 263 -3.02 -0.54 -15.82
N LEU A 264 -3.18 0.41 -14.91
CA LEU A 264 -3.33 1.83 -15.23
C LEU A 264 -2.07 2.59 -14.83
N ARG A 265 -1.67 3.53 -15.68
CA ARG A 265 -0.57 4.47 -15.44
C ARG A 265 -1.02 5.86 -15.86
N ALA A 266 -0.72 6.87 -15.07
CA ALA A 266 -1.06 8.24 -15.45
C ALA A 266 -0.12 8.72 -16.58
N PRO A 267 -0.66 9.21 -17.73
CA PRO A 267 0.16 9.57 -18.90
C PRO A 267 1.23 10.63 -18.64
N ASP A 268 0.96 11.56 -17.72
CA ASP A 268 1.89 12.66 -17.41
C ASP A 268 3.07 12.25 -16.52
N LEU A 269 3.11 11.00 -16.06
CA LEU A 269 4.23 10.48 -15.27
C LEU A 269 5.43 10.10 -16.13
N ASP A 270 5.22 9.73 -17.39
CA ASP A 270 6.29 9.23 -18.26
C ASP A 270 7.10 10.37 -18.93
N ARG A 271 6.52 11.58 -19.06
CA ARG A 271 7.23 12.74 -19.63
C ARG A 271 8.32 13.30 -18.71
N ALA A 272 8.17 13.15 -17.39
CA ALA A 272 9.13 13.67 -16.42
C ALA A 272 10.46 12.90 -16.44
N ASP A 273 10.40 11.58 -16.71
CA ASP A 273 11.58 10.71 -16.77
C ASP A 273 12.41 10.95 -18.06
N GLY A 274 11.76 11.37 -19.15
CA GLY A 274 12.44 11.67 -20.42
C GLY A 274 13.18 13.02 -20.47
N ALA A 275 12.83 13.99 -19.61
CA ALA A 275 13.47 15.31 -19.59
C ALA A 275 14.74 15.36 -18.72
N ALA A 276 14.86 14.44 -17.74
CA ALA A 276 15.98 14.40 -16.79
C ALA A 276 17.24 13.69 -17.34
N SER A 277 17.19 13.09 -18.53
CA SER A 277 18.29 12.32 -19.14
C SER A 277 19.01 13.03 -20.30
N ALA A 278 18.62 14.25 -20.66
CA ALA A 278 19.34 15.03 -21.67
C ALA A 278 20.55 15.75 -21.06
N PRO A 279 21.79 15.52 -21.53
CA PRO A 279 22.95 16.26 -21.06
C PRO A 279 22.83 17.74 -21.48
N PRO A 280 23.30 18.71 -20.67
CA PRO A 280 23.16 20.12 -20.98
C PRO A 280 24.00 20.45 -22.23
N GLY A 281 23.32 20.70 -23.35
CA GLY A 281 23.94 21.17 -24.58
C GLY A 281 24.61 22.52 -24.36
N ARG A 282 25.91 22.61 -24.70
CA ARG A 282 26.68 23.86 -24.72
C ARG A 282 26.03 24.85 -25.70
N LYS A 283 25.32 25.86 -25.20
CA LYS A 283 24.96 27.02 -26.00
C LYS A 283 26.18 27.94 -26.13
N ARG A 284 26.81 27.98 -27.31
CA ARG A 284 27.70 29.07 -27.70
C ARG A 284 26.83 30.28 -28.04
N ALA A 285 26.93 31.34 -27.24
CA ALA A 285 26.36 32.63 -27.56
C ALA A 285 27.30 33.39 -28.50
N SER A 286 26.82 33.74 -29.70
CA SER A 286 27.41 34.74 -30.58
C SER A 286 26.45 35.92 -30.61
N ILE A 287 26.88 37.07 -30.10
CA ILE A 287 26.14 38.33 -30.23
C ILE A 287 27.13 39.35 -30.80
N ARG A 288 26.86 39.80 -32.04
CA ARG A 288 27.42 41.01 -32.66
C ARG A 288 26.50 42.19 -32.32
N GLY A 289 27.10 43.37 -32.18
CA GLY A 289 26.55 44.57 -31.55
C GLY A 289 25.49 45.34 -32.33
N SER A 290 24.78 46.25 -31.67
CA SER A 290 25.14 47.68 -31.55
C SER A 290 24.16 48.42 -30.61
N PRO A 291 24.49 49.66 -30.14
CA PRO A 291 23.91 50.29 -28.95
C PRO A 291 23.02 51.51 -29.25
N ALA A 292 22.17 51.88 -28.28
CA ALA A 292 21.52 53.19 -28.01
C ALA A 292 20.16 52.93 -27.30
N LEU A 293 19.62 53.69 -26.35
CA LEU A 293 20.02 54.85 -25.55
C LEU A 293 18.91 55.01 -24.47
N LEU A 294 19.29 55.57 -23.30
CA LEU A 294 18.51 56.46 -22.41
C LEU A 294 17.37 55.93 -21.48
N VAL A 295 17.67 56.11 -20.16
CA VAL A 295 16.92 56.90 -19.14
C VAL A 295 16.19 56.15 -18.02
N ASN A 296 16.79 56.29 -16.83
CA ASN A 296 16.26 56.52 -15.47
C ASN A 296 14.90 55.94 -15.08
N ALA A 297 14.89 55.19 -13.99
CA ALA A 297 14.75 55.80 -12.66
C ALA A 297 15.03 54.74 -11.58
N GLY A 298 15.97 55.06 -10.68
CA GLY A 298 16.22 54.27 -9.48
C GLY A 298 15.22 54.61 -8.38
N PHE A 299 14.92 53.63 -7.53
CA PHE A 299 14.62 53.90 -6.13
C PHE A 299 14.87 52.65 -5.29
N ARG A 300 15.63 52.83 -4.21
CA ARG A 300 15.91 51.86 -3.13
C ARG A 300 15.64 52.60 -1.80
N PRO A 301 15.61 51.89 -0.66
CA PRO A 301 14.43 51.56 0.13
C PRO A 301 14.18 52.51 1.33
N SER A 302 13.00 52.43 1.94
CA SER A 302 12.75 53.02 3.26
C SER A 302 11.86 52.13 4.12
N LEU A 303 12.29 51.97 5.37
CA LEU A 303 11.63 51.30 6.49
C LEU A 303 10.40 52.10 6.95
N ALA A 304 9.29 51.41 7.21
CA ALA A 304 8.28 51.91 8.14
C ALA A 304 7.63 50.75 8.91
N ARG A 305 7.66 50.89 10.24
CA ARG A 305 6.94 50.10 11.23
C ARG A 305 5.43 50.26 11.09
N SER A 306 4.70 49.22 11.51
CA SER A 306 3.51 49.22 12.38
C SER A 306 2.36 48.38 11.84
N GLY A 307 1.70 47.64 12.73
CA GLY A 307 0.46 46.91 12.44
C GLY A 307 0.42 45.48 12.98
N PHE A 308 0.51 45.32 14.31
CA PHE A 308 0.08 44.09 14.98
C PHE A 308 -1.44 43.92 14.79
N ALA A 309 -1.85 42.97 13.96
CA ALA A 309 -3.21 42.44 13.97
C ALA A 309 -3.18 41.06 14.61
N ARG A 310 -3.73 40.96 15.84
CA ARG A 310 -3.99 39.70 16.52
C ARG A 310 -5.15 39.00 15.81
N CYS A 311 -4.88 37.93 15.08
CA CYS A 311 -5.91 36.92 14.79
C CYS A 311 -5.93 35.92 15.95
N SER A 312 -6.86 36.14 16.88
CA SER A 312 -7.33 35.13 17.83
C SER A 312 -8.14 34.08 17.07
N GLY A 313 -7.46 33.08 16.53
CA GLY A 313 -8.07 31.84 16.06
C GLY A 313 -7.65 30.72 17.01
N THR A 314 -8.61 30.15 17.73
CA THR A 314 -8.43 28.95 18.53
C THR A 314 -8.00 27.80 17.62
N GLY A 315 -6.68 27.65 17.47
CA GLY A 315 -6.06 26.55 16.75
C GLY A 315 -6.33 25.23 17.46
N ARG A 316 -7.47 24.63 17.15
CA ARG A 316 -7.69 23.20 17.37
C ARG A 316 -6.59 22.47 16.61
N PRO A 317 -5.80 21.58 17.25
CA PRO A 317 -4.82 20.79 16.52
C PRO A 317 -5.54 19.99 15.42
N LEU A 318 -5.02 20.04 14.19
CA LEU A 318 -5.43 19.18 13.09
C LEU A 318 -5.42 17.74 13.60
N ALA A 319 -6.61 17.15 13.76
CA ALA A 319 -6.75 15.74 14.07
C ALA A 319 -6.06 14.91 12.97
N PRO A 320 -5.40 13.79 13.31
CA PRO A 320 -4.72 12.98 12.30
C PRO A 320 -5.72 12.55 11.21
N ALA A 321 -5.32 12.75 9.95
CA ALA A 321 -6.13 12.59 8.74
C ALA A 321 -6.58 11.15 8.42
N PHE A 322 -6.37 10.21 9.34
CA PHE A 322 -6.56 8.78 9.10
C PHE A 322 -7.21 8.16 10.34
N ARG A 323 -8.54 8.20 10.40
CA ARG A 323 -9.26 7.45 11.42
C ARG A 323 -9.63 6.07 10.88
N PRO A 324 -9.25 4.98 11.57
CA PRO A 324 -9.75 3.66 11.23
C PRO A 324 -11.27 3.60 11.44
N LEU A 325 -11.94 2.70 10.73
CA LEU A 325 -13.36 2.39 10.94
C LEU A 325 -13.60 1.89 12.38
N VAL A 326 -12.65 1.12 12.90
CA VAL A 326 -12.72 0.55 14.26
C VAL A 326 -12.21 1.58 15.28
N ARG A 327 -13.12 2.21 16.03
CA ARG A 327 -12.76 3.06 17.19
C ARG A 327 -12.46 2.19 18.40
N ARG A 328 -11.35 2.45 19.10
CA ARG A 328 -10.96 1.75 20.36
C ARG A 328 -12.17 1.66 21.30
N ARG A 329 -12.65 0.44 21.63
CA ARG A 329 -13.37 0.23 22.89
C ARG A 329 -12.37 0.52 24.01
N ARG A 330 -12.50 1.67 24.67
CA ARG A 330 -11.85 1.86 25.98
C ARG A 330 -12.41 0.75 26.88
N LYS A 331 -11.54 -0.08 27.44
CA LYS A 331 -11.91 -0.90 28.59
C LYS A 331 -12.30 0.09 29.67
N SER A 332 -13.58 0.13 30.05
CA SER A 332 -13.97 0.66 31.34
C SER A 332 -13.31 -0.27 32.38
N ALA A 333 -12.48 0.33 33.23
CA ALA A 333 -11.93 -0.34 34.40
C ALA A 333 -13.04 -0.64 35.41
#